data_AF-A0A218XXP3-F1
#
_entry.id   AF-A0A218XXP3-F1
#
_cell.length_a   1.000
_cell.length_b   1.000
_cell.length_c   1.000
_cell.angle_alpha   90.00
_cell.angle_beta   90.00
_cell.angle_gamma   90.00
#
_symmetry.space_group_name_H-M   'P 1'
#
loop_
_entity.id
_entity.type
_entity.pdbx_description
1 polymer ?
#
loop_
_entity_poly.entity_id
_entity_poly.type
_entity_poly.pdbx_seq_one_letter_code
_entity_poly.pdbx_strand_id
1 'polypeptide(L)' 'MEEAPGVAYARAYSNKRKGDCKLIHSHNTLYGENLYWGSRVWYWSVKDAVDDRVPEKQWYSYDRRDKCAGTIGR' A
#
# COMPACT_ATOMS: atom_id res chain seq x y z
N MET A 1 -23.58 -10.71 -3.70
CA MET A 1 -22.69 -9.69 -4.28
C MET A 1 -21.38 -10.38 -4.61
N GLU A 2 -20.95 -10.38 -5.87
CA GLU A 2 -19.67 -10.96 -6.25
C GLU A 2 -18.54 -9.98 -5.92
N GLU A 3 -17.45 -10.47 -5.32
CA GLU A 3 -16.31 -9.61 -4.97
C GLU A 3 -15.55 -9.20 -6.24
N ALA A 4 -15.21 -7.92 -6.36
CA ALA A 4 -14.45 -7.44 -7.51
C ALA A 4 -13.08 -8.15 -7.58
N PRO A 5 -12.59 -8.55 -8.78
CA PRO A 5 -11.35 -9.31 -8.92
C PRO A 5 -10.13 -8.69 -8.23
N GLY A 6 -10.01 -7.36 -8.25
CA GLY A 6 -8.93 -6.65 -7.56
C GLY A 6 -9.01 -6.75 -6.03
N VAL A 7 -10.22 -6.78 -5.47
CA VAL A 7 -10.44 -6.96 -4.02
C VAL A 7 -10.07 -8.39 -3.60
N ALA A 8 -10.47 -9.38 -4.39
CA ALA A 8 -10.10 -10.78 -4.18
C ALA A 8 -8.57 -10.95 -4.24
N TYR A 9 -7.93 -10.32 -5.23
CA TYR A 9 -6.47 -10.33 -5.37
C TYR A 9 -5.76 -9.72 -4.15
N ALA A 10 -6.12 -8.50 -3.76
CA ALA A 10 -5.51 -7.81 -2.62
C ALA A 10 -5.66 -8.61 -1.32
N ARG A 11 -6.82 -9.23 -1.09
CA ARG A 11 -7.06 -10.10 0.08
C ARG A 11 -6.18 -11.34 0.04
N ALA A 12 -6.08 -12.02 -1.10
CA ALA A 12 -5.24 -13.20 -1.25
C ALA A 12 -3.75 -12.88 -1.02
N TYR A 13 -3.27 -11.76 -1.58
CA TYR A 13 -1.89 -11.34 -1.41
C TYR A 13 -1.56 -10.93 0.02
N SER A 14 -2.43 -10.16 0.68
CA SER A 14 -2.28 -9.81 2.10
C SER A 14 -2.23 -11.06 3.00
N ASN A 15 -3.06 -12.07 2.71
CA ASN A 15 -3.03 -13.36 3.43
C ASN A 15 -1.70 -14.12 3.25
N LYS A 16 -1.01 -13.96 2.12
CA LYS A 16 0.34 -14.52 1.92
C LYS A 16 1.39 -13.79 2.76
N ARG A 17 1.31 -12.45 2.86
CA ARG A 17 2.28 -11.60 3.57
C ARG A 17 2.05 -11.55 5.10
N LYS A 18 0.87 -11.88 5.60
CA LYS A 18 0.59 -11.83 7.06
C LYS A 18 1.48 -12.76 7.89
N GLY A 19 2.01 -13.83 7.28
CA GLY A 19 2.84 -14.82 7.96
C GLY A 19 4.27 -14.33 8.26
N ASP A 20 4.83 -13.49 7.38
CA ASP A 20 6.21 -13.01 7.50
C ASP A 20 6.31 -11.49 7.69
N CYS A 21 5.18 -10.77 7.62
CA CYS A 21 5.07 -9.34 7.96
C CYS A 21 5.95 -8.40 7.11
N LYS A 22 6.53 -8.84 5.99
CA LYS A 22 7.38 -7.97 5.16
C LYS A 22 6.58 -7.24 4.08
N LEU A 23 6.97 -6.00 3.80
CA LEU A 23 6.41 -5.14 2.75
C LEU A 23 7.08 -5.44 1.40
N ILE A 24 6.82 -6.63 0.84
CA ILE A 24 7.31 -7.04 -0.48
C ILE A 24 6.17 -6.86 -1.49
N HIS A 25 6.45 -6.16 -2.59
CA HIS A 25 5.48 -5.94 -3.66
C HIS A 25 5.14 -7.24 -4.39
N SER A 26 3.90 -7.35 -4.88
CA SER A 26 3.47 -8.52 -5.65
C SER A 26 4.10 -8.62 -7.03
N HIS A 27 4.64 -7.50 -7.55
CA HIS A 27 5.14 -7.36 -8.92
C HIS A 27 4.10 -7.72 -10.00
N ASN A 28 2.81 -7.73 -9.63
CA ASN A 28 1.72 -7.88 -10.58
C ASN A 28 1.58 -6.59 -11.41
N THR A 29 1.45 -6.74 -12.73
CA THR A 29 1.32 -5.63 -13.67
C THR A 29 -0.12 -5.16 -13.88
N LEU A 30 -1.11 -5.91 -13.39
CA LEU A 30 -2.53 -5.60 -13.59
C LEU A 30 -3.09 -4.54 -12.62
N TYR A 31 -2.45 -4.33 -11.46
CA TYR A 31 -2.93 -3.44 -10.42
C TYR A 31 -1.80 -2.59 -9.85
N GLY A 32 -2.07 -1.32 -9.55
CA GLY A 32 -1.23 -0.54 -8.64
C GLY A 32 -1.34 -1.09 -7.22
N GLU A 33 -0.26 -1.02 -6.44
CA GLU A 33 -0.20 -1.62 -5.11
C GLU A 33 0.41 -0.69 -4.07
N ASN A 34 -0.28 -0.56 -2.94
CA ASN A 34 0.23 0.04 -1.72
C ASN A 34 0.17 -1.02 -0.62
N LEU A 35 1.28 -1.22 0.08
CA LEU A 35 1.36 -2.15 1.21
C LEU A 35 1.39 -1.39 2.52
N TYR A 36 0.73 -1.94 3.53
CA TYR A 36 0.73 -1.38 4.87
C TYR A 36 1.04 -2.48 5.87
N TRP A 37 1.83 -2.13 6.87
CA TRP A 37 2.12 -2.99 8.00
C TRP A 37 2.08 -2.16 9.26
N GLY A 38 1.49 -2.74 10.30
CA GLY A 38 1.44 -2.16 11.63
C GLY A 38 1.71 -3.22 12.69
N SER A 39 2.23 -2.79 13.84
CA SER A 39 2.50 -3.68 14.96
C SER A 39 1.24 -4.33 15.51
N ARG A 40 1.35 -5.55 16.04
CA ARG A 40 0.21 -6.29 16.63
C ARG A 40 -0.29 -5.72 17.97
N VAL A 41 0.33 -4.66 18.48
CA VAL A 41 -0.08 -3.99 19.73
C VAL A 41 -1.40 -3.21 19.60
N TRP A 42 -1.84 -2.90 18.38
CA TRP A 42 -3.06 -2.17 18.10
C TRP A 42 -3.85 -2.81 16.96
N TYR A 43 -5.16 -2.56 16.94
CA TYR A 43 -6.00 -2.88 15.79
C TYR A 43 -5.89 -1.75 14.77
N TRP A 44 -5.56 -2.10 13.53
CA TRP A 44 -5.44 -1.16 12.43
C TRP A 44 -6.67 -1.21 11.55
N SER A 45 -7.23 -0.06 11.25
CA SER A 45 -8.31 0.10 10.28
C SER A 45 -7.74 0.33 8.87
N VAL A 46 -8.61 0.17 7.86
CA VAL A 46 -8.27 0.54 6.48
C VAL A 46 -7.95 2.04 6.39
N LYS A 47 -8.60 2.88 7.21
CA LYS A 47 -8.34 4.32 7.24
C LYS A 47 -6.89 4.60 7.67
N ASP A 48 -6.38 3.93 8.69
CA ASP A 48 -5.00 4.13 9.18
C ASP A 48 -3.97 3.82 8.08
N ALA A 49 -4.21 2.76 7.31
CA ALA A 49 -3.36 2.39 6.18
C ALA A 49 -3.34 3.44 5.08
N VAL A 50 -4.46 4.12 4.84
CA VAL A 50 -4.56 5.21 3.84
C VAL A 50 -3.94 6.48 4.40
N ASP A 51 -4.24 6.84 5.64
CA ASP A 51 -3.73 8.03 6.31
C ASP A 51 -2.20 8.03 6.41
N ASP A 52 -1.58 6.86 6.54
CA ASP A 52 -0.11 6.71 6.52
C ASP A 52 0.51 7.03 5.14
N ARG A 53 -0.27 6.92 4.06
CA ARG A 53 0.20 7.22 2.70
C ARG A 53 -0.03 8.67 2.29
N VAL A 54 -1.10 9.30 2.75
CA VAL A 54 -1.46 10.68 2.36
C VAL A 54 -0.33 11.71 2.57
N PRO A 55 0.46 11.66 3.66
CA PRO A 55 1.58 12.58 3.89
C PRO A 55 2.69 12.50 2.84
N GLU A 56 2.75 11.43 2.04
CA GLU A 56 3.68 11.34 0.91
C GLU A 56 3.39 12.41 -0.16
N LYS A 57 2.20 13.03 -0.15
CA LYS A 57 1.83 14.15 -1.03
C LYS A 57 2.83 15.30 -1.00
N GLN A 58 3.49 15.57 0.13
CA GLN A 58 4.51 16.63 0.21
C GLN A 58 5.70 16.36 -0.73
N TRP A 59 5.93 15.10 -1.09
CA TRP A 59 6.96 14.65 -2.02
C TRP A 59 6.42 14.50 -3.45
N TYR A 60 5.17 14.88 -3.71
CA TYR A 60 4.54 14.81 -5.01
C TYR A 60 4.35 16.22 -5.59
N SER A 61 4.91 16.46 -6.78
CA SER A 61 4.85 17.75 -7.47
C SER A 61 4.18 17.58 -8.83
N TYR A 62 2.97 18.16 -8.98
CA TYR A 62 2.23 18.11 -10.25
C TYR A 62 2.94 18.86 -11.38
N ASP A 63 3.78 19.86 -11.07
CA ASP A 63 4.39 20.73 -12.09
C ASP A 63 5.77 20.25 -12.57
N ARG A 64 6.35 19.24 -11.92
CA ARG A 64 7.66 18.71 -12.30
C ARG A 64 7.53 17.66 -13.40
N ARG A 65 8.63 17.46 -14.15
CA ARG A 65 8.73 16.37 -15.13
C ARG A 65 8.83 15.03 -14.40
N ASP A 66 9.62 14.97 -13.33
CA ASP A 66 9.62 13.93 -12.31
C ASP A 66 8.59 14.28 -11.22
N LYS A 67 7.40 13.68 -11.30
CA LYS A 67 6.30 13.98 -10.36
C LYS A 67 6.62 13.64 -8.91
N CYS A 68 7.65 12.83 -8.66
CA CYS A 68 8.09 12.41 -7.33
C CYS A 68 9.41 13.10 -6.99
N ALA A 69 9.42 13.89 -5.91
CA ALA A 69 10.53 14.73 -5.49
C ALA A 69 11.37 14.14 -4.34
N GLY A 70 11.08 12.92 -3.87
CA GLY A 70 11.76 12.31 -2.72
C GLY A 70 12.18 10.86 -2.96
N THR A 71 13.24 10.43 -2.28
CA THR A 71 13.53 9.01 -2.02
C THR A 71 12.61 8.54 -0.90
N ILE A 72 11.74 7.56 -1.16
CA ILE A 72 10.92 6.94 -0.10
C ILE A 72 11.85 6.12 0.79
N GLY A 73 12.32 6.72 1.89
CA GLY A 73 13.09 6.05 2.94
C GLY A 73 12.17 5.42 3.97
N ARG A 74 11.50 4.33 3.61
CA ARG A 74 10.83 3.42 4.56
C ARG A 74 11.34 2.01 4.37
#